data_AF-A0A8B7D547-F1
#
_entry.id   AF-A0A8B7D547-F1
#
_cell.length_a   1.000
_cell.length_b   1.000
_cell.length_c   1.000
_cell.angle_alpha   90.00
_cell.angle_beta   90.00
_cell.angle_gamma   90.00
#
_symmetry.space_group_name_H-M   'P 1'
#
loop_
_entity.id
_entity.type
_entity.pdbx_description
1 polymer ?
#
loop_
_entity_poly.entity_id
_entity_poly.type
_entity_poly.pdbx_seq_one_letter_code
_entity_poly.pdbx_strand_id
1 'polypeptide(L)'
;MAKRRAGGSESAVAASSSAASPINNLDDGCLMHIFSFLSPIPDRYNTALVCHRWCYLACHPRLWLRVEKPMKNIAEPGVFINLEAAISAARPGDTILIAAGGDHVASNIQIQKPLCIMGGGEIPDDTILTCSRGSDSALEFLSTCKVANLTIRAELGCCLLHRSGKLTIEGCILQCEENPLDHLSFPIVSTASGCSAFAPSVKGHGDSVTVARTRIEGGAKAVRTSGNLVLQHVRAIYSRTSIFFWFEVGEQQVSAKA
;
A
#
# COMPACT_ATOMS: atom_id res chain seq x y z
N MET A 1 -34.44 53.97 -55.76
CA MET A 1 -33.42 52.89 -55.78
C MET A 1 -32.08 53.50 -55.39
N ALA A 2 -31.73 53.64 -54.11
CA ALA A 2 -31.35 52.61 -53.13
C ALA A 2 -30.03 51.89 -53.48
N LYS A 3 -28.90 52.33 -52.89
CA LYS A 3 -27.93 51.49 -52.15
C LYS A 3 -26.83 52.36 -51.51
N ARG A 4 -26.99 52.77 -50.25
CA ARG A 4 -25.88 53.25 -49.41
C ARG A 4 -25.23 52.02 -48.75
N ARG A 5 -23.92 51.89 -48.90
CA ARG A 5 -23.09 50.85 -48.25
C ARG A 5 -23.02 51.14 -46.75
N ALA A 6 -23.50 50.22 -45.92
CA ALA A 6 -23.23 50.20 -44.48
C ALA A 6 -21.85 49.55 -44.28
N GLY A 7 -20.89 50.34 -43.80
CA GLY A 7 -19.61 49.86 -43.29
C GLY A 7 -19.81 49.24 -41.92
N GLY A 8 -19.21 48.07 -41.73
CA GLY A 8 -19.33 47.28 -40.51
C GLY A 8 -18.64 47.90 -39.29
N SER A 9 -19.20 47.56 -38.13
CA SER A 9 -18.49 47.52 -36.86
C SER A 9 -19.23 46.51 -35.97
N GLU A 10 -19.08 45.22 -36.27
CA GLU A 10 -19.38 44.18 -35.29
C GLU A 10 -18.18 44.08 -34.36
N SER A 11 -18.33 44.69 -33.18
CA SER A 11 -17.47 44.48 -32.03
C SER A 11 -17.54 43.01 -31.63
N ALA A 12 -16.57 42.22 -32.09
CA ALA A 12 -16.35 40.87 -31.61
C ALA A 12 -15.98 40.95 -30.12
N VAL A 13 -16.97 40.64 -29.28
CA VAL A 13 -16.77 40.38 -27.85
C VAL A 13 -15.87 39.16 -27.79
N ALA A 14 -14.58 39.39 -27.50
CA ALA A 14 -13.62 38.33 -27.22
C ALA A 14 -14.07 37.65 -25.91
N ALA A 15 -14.92 36.65 -26.03
CA ALA A 15 -15.14 35.69 -24.98
C ALA A 15 -13.79 35.01 -24.75
N SER A 16 -13.16 35.33 -23.61
CA SER A 16 -12.03 34.60 -23.09
C SER A 16 -12.49 33.18 -22.76
N SER A 17 -12.54 32.31 -23.77
CA SER A 17 -12.56 30.88 -23.53
C SER A 17 -11.26 30.58 -22.82
N SER A 18 -11.34 30.29 -21.52
CA SER A 18 -10.26 29.62 -20.82
C SER A 18 -9.87 28.43 -21.69
N ALA A 19 -8.74 28.52 -22.38
CA ALA A 19 -8.28 27.49 -23.28
C ALA A 19 -8.12 26.23 -22.43
N ALA A 20 -9.14 25.35 -22.48
CA ALA A 20 -9.09 24.08 -21.80
C ALA A 20 -7.82 23.42 -22.31
N SER A 21 -6.85 23.18 -21.42
CA SER A 21 -5.57 22.61 -21.79
C SER A 21 -5.84 21.40 -22.71
N PRO A 22 -5.24 21.31 -23.90
CA PRO A 22 -5.60 20.31 -24.90
C PRO A 22 -5.49 18.87 -24.36
N ILE A 23 -4.66 18.67 -23.33
CA ILE A 23 -4.51 17.42 -22.59
C ILE A 23 -5.78 16.98 -21.84
N ASN A 24 -6.63 17.91 -21.39
CA ASN A 24 -7.89 17.59 -20.72
C ASN A 24 -8.96 17.09 -21.69
N ASN A 25 -8.77 17.32 -23.00
CA ASN A 25 -9.66 16.85 -24.05
C ASN A 25 -9.30 15.44 -24.54
N LEU A 26 -8.16 14.88 -24.11
CA LEU A 26 -7.82 13.48 -24.40
C LEU A 26 -8.84 12.54 -23.73
N ASP A 27 -9.09 11.39 -24.33
CA ASP A 27 -9.87 10.33 -23.71
C ASP A 27 -9.10 9.64 -22.56
N ASP A 28 -9.84 8.94 -21.71
CA ASP A 28 -9.28 8.27 -20.54
C ASP A 28 -8.28 7.17 -20.89
N GLY A 29 -8.45 6.50 -22.04
CA GLY A 29 -7.55 5.45 -22.52
C GLY A 29 -6.18 6.02 -22.90
N CYS A 30 -6.17 7.11 -23.66
CA CYS A 30 -4.93 7.82 -24.02
C CYS A 30 -4.22 8.37 -22.77
N LEU A 31 -4.95 9.00 -21.84
CA LEU A 31 -4.36 9.49 -20.58
C LEU A 31 -3.75 8.37 -19.74
N MET A 32 -4.46 7.24 -19.58
CA MET A 32 -3.89 6.08 -18.88
C MET A 32 -2.66 5.53 -19.57
N HIS A 33 -2.63 5.48 -20.90
CA HIS A 33 -1.45 5.02 -21.63
C HIS A 33 -0.25 5.93 -21.35
N ILE A 34 -0.45 7.25 -21.35
CA ILE A 34 0.60 8.21 -20.96
C ILE A 34 1.07 7.95 -19.51
N PHE A 35 0.14 7.76 -18.57
CA PHE A 35 0.47 7.53 -17.16
C PHE A 35 1.21 6.20 -16.91
N SER A 36 1.07 5.23 -17.84
CA SER A 36 1.79 3.97 -17.76
C SER A 36 3.31 4.13 -17.93
N PHE A 37 3.76 5.14 -18.68
CA PHE A 37 5.18 5.46 -18.84
C PHE A 37 5.79 6.22 -17.66
N LEU A 38 4.96 6.83 -16.81
CA LEU A 38 5.42 7.58 -15.65
C LEU A 38 5.94 6.67 -14.53
N SER A 39 6.91 7.18 -13.77
CA SER A 39 7.31 6.56 -12.51
C SER A 39 6.17 6.68 -11.48
N PRO A 40 5.93 5.69 -10.60
CA PRO A 40 4.85 5.76 -9.61
C PRO A 40 5.07 6.95 -8.67
N ILE A 41 6.31 7.14 -8.25
CA ILE A 41 6.78 8.32 -7.53
C ILE A 41 8.03 8.87 -8.25
N PRO A 42 8.11 10.20 -8.47
CA PRO A 42 7.13 11.22 -8.08
C PRO A 42 6.05 11.50 -9.15
N ASP A 43 6.25 11.06 -10.39
CA ASP A 43 5.52 11.61 -11.54
C ASP A 43 4.03 11.28 -11.55
N ARG A 44 3.69 10.00 -11.37
CA ARG A 44 2.29 9.54 -11.32
C ARG A 44 1.58 10.04 -10.07
N TYR A 45 2.29 10.13 -8.95
CA TYR A 45 1.78 10.77 -7.73
C TYR A 45 1.40 12.23 -7.98
N ASN A 46 2.30 13.02 -8.57
CA ASN A 46 2.04 14.42 -8.91
C ASN A 46 0.87 14.55 -9.92
N THR A 47 0.77 13.62 -10.87
CA THR A 47 -0.32 13.53 -11.83
C THR A 47 -1.67 13.33 -11.12
N ALA A 48 -1.72 12.48 -10.09
CA ALA A 48 -2.93 12.24 -9.31
C ALA A 48 -3.41 13.49 -8.54
N LEU A 49 -2.52 14.44 -8.24
CA LEU A 49 -2.87 15.67 -7.51
C LEU A 49 -3.54 16.75 -8.40
N VAL A 50 -3.52 16.59 -9.72
CA VAL A 50 -4.02 17.62 -10.66
C VAL A 50 -5.53 17.82 -10.54
N CYS A 51 -6.30 16.73 -10.65
CA CYS A 51 -7.76 16.75 -10.50
C CYS A 51 -8.30 15.34 -10.21
N HIS A 52 -9.58 15.24 -9.84
CA HIS A 52 -10.23 13.97 -9.52
C HIS A 52 -10.16 12.95 -10.66
N ARG A 53 -10.34 13.39 -11.91
CA ARG A 53 -10.24 12.51 -13.09
C ARG A 53 -8.84 11.93 -13.24
N TRP A 54 -7.81 12.76 -13.08
CA TRP A 54 -6.43 12.31 -13.19
C TRP A 54 -6.03 11.39 -12.04
N CYS A 55 -6.50 11.68 -10.83
CA CYS A 55 -6.36 10.79 -9.68
C CYS A 55 -6.91 9.39 -9.97
N TYR A 56 -8.15 9.31 -10.47
CA TYR A 56 -8.78 8.04 -10.82
C TYR A 56 -7.98 7.23 -11.85
N LEU A 57 -7.49 7.88 -12.91
CA LEU A 57 -6.74 7.20 -13.97
C LEU A 57 -5.30 6.85 -13.56
N ALA A 58 -4.63 7.72 -12.80
CA ALA A 58 -3.27 7.50 -12.31
C ALA A 58 -3.23 6.38 -11.25
N CYS A 59 -4.31 6.15 -10.52
CA CYS A 59 -4.45 5.06 -9.56
C CYS A 59 -5.12 3.81 -10.13
N HIS A 60 -5.39 3.76 -11.44
CA HIS A 60 -6.18 2.67 -12.03
C HIS A 60 -5.47 1.30 -11.87
N PRO A 61 -6.20 0.22 -11.51
CA PRO A 61 -5.62 -1.12 -11.32
C PRO A 61 -4.86 -1.71 -12.51
N ARG A 62 -5.03 -1.17 -13.73
CA ARG A 62 -4.30 -1.62 -14.92
C ARG A 62 -2.82 -1.23 -14.90
N LEU A 63 -2.45 -0.30 -14.01
CA LEU A 63 -1.09 0.17 -13.82
C LEU A 63 -0.35 -0.56 -12.67
N TRP A 64 -1.02 -1.50 -12.01
CA TRP A 64 -0.47 -2.27 -10.89
C TRP A 64 0.21 -3.53 -11.39
N LEU A 65 1.20 -4.00 -10.62
CA LEU A 65 1.80 -5.30 -10.84
C LEU A 65 0.87 -6.37 -10.29
N ARG A 66 0.78 -7.52 -10.95
CA ARG A 66 -0.12 -8.61 -10.56
C ARG A 66 0.68 -9.86 -10.22
N VAL A 67 0.33 -10.52 -9.12
CA VAL A 67 0.88 -11.83 -8.75
C VAL A 67 -0.19 -12.87 -9.00
N GLU A 68 0.00 -13.66 -10.05
CA GLU A 68 -0.97 -14.64 -10.56
C GLU A 68 -0.28 -15.94 -10.91
N LYS A 69 -0.91 -17.06 -10.53
CA LYS A 69 -0.51 -18.37 -11.05
C LYS A 69 -0.99 -18.43 -12.51
N PRO A 70 -0.09 -18.49 -13.51
CA PRO A 70 -0.50 -18.43 -14.90
C PRO A 70 -1.35 -19.65 -15.24
N MET A 71 -2.61 -19.43 -15.65
CA MET A 71 -3.45 -20.50 -16.22
C MET A 71 -3.02 -20.85 -17.66
N LYS A 72 -2.28 -19.96 -18.32
CA LYS A 72 -1.72 -20.11 -19.66
C LYS A 72 -0.31 -19.52 -19.66
N ASN A 73 0.66 -20.14 -20.35
CA ASN A 73 2.08 -19.73 -20.41
C ASN A 73 2.33 -18.42 -21.20
N ILE A 74 1.38 -17.50 -21.24
CA ILE A 74 1.55 -16.20 -21.90
C ILE A 74 2.06 -15.23 -20.83
N ALA A 75 3.32 -14.82 -20.96
CA ALA A 75 3.90 -13.80 -20.11
C ALA A 75 3.30 -12.44 -20.49
N GLU A 76 2.36 -11.94 -19.68
CA GLU A 76 1.85 -10.58 -19.80
C GLU A 76 2.75 -9.60 -19.03
N PRO A 77 3.09 -8.44 -19.61
CA PRO A 77 3.87 -7.42 -18.91
C PRO A 77 3.20 -6.99 -17.61
N GLY A 78 3.94 -7.01 -16.51
CA GLY A 78 3.42 -6.65 -15.18
C GLY A 78 2.73 -7.79 -14.43
N VAL A 79 2.68 -9.00 -15.00
CA VAL A 79 2.17 -10.21 -14.30
C VAL A 79 3.35 -11.10 -13.91
N PHE A 80 3.38 -11.51 -12.64
CA PHE A 80 4.45 -12.30 -12.03
C PHE A 80 3.89 -13.56 -11.38
N ILE A 81 4.70 -14.62 -11.38
CA ILE A 81 4.30 -15.94 -10.84
C ILE A 81 4.30 -15.95 -9.31
N ASN A 82 5.19 -15.16 -8.70
CA ASN A 82 5.35 -15.09 -7.25
C ASN A 82 5.59 -13.66 -6.79
N LEU A 83 5.39 -13.44 -5.49
CA LEU A 83 5.48 -12.13 -4.86
C LEU A 83 6.91 -11.57 -4.90
N GLU A 84 7.93 -12.41 -4.74
CA GLU A 84 9.33 -11.99 -4.76
C GLU A 84 9.76 -11.41 -6.12
N ALA A 85 9.33 -12.02 -7.22
CA ALA A 85 9.57 -11.52 -8.57
C ALA A 85 8.87 -10.18 -8.81
N ALA A 86 7.63 -10.03 -8.34
CA ALA A 86 6.90 -8.78 -8.43
C ALA A 86 7.58 -7.66 -7.62
N ILE A 87 8.01 -7.96 -6.40
CA ILE A 87 8.74 -7.01 -5.55
C ILE A 87 10.06 -6.64 -6.22
N SER A 88 10.79 -7.59 -6.80
CA SER A 88 12.05 -7.31 -7.49
C SER A 88 11.86 -6.34 -8.65
N ALA A 89 10.83 -6.57 -9.49
CA ALA A 89 10.50 -5.72 -10.63
C ALA A 89 9.86 -4.37 -10.26
N ALA A 90 9.25 -4.25 -9.07
CA ALA A 90 8.54 -3.05 -8.67
C ALA A 90 9.43 -1.82 -8.55
N ARG A 91 8.87 -0.65 -8.85
CA ARG A 91 9.51 0.65 -8.60
C ARG A 91 8.98 1.23 -7.28
N PRO A 92 9.72 2.13 -6.63
CA PRO A 92 9.20 2.86 -5.46
C PRO A 92 7.84 3.51 -5.75
N GLY A 93 6.86 3.19 -4.91
CA GLY A 93 5.47 3.65 -5.03
C GLY A 93 4.54 2.73 -5.83
N ASP A 94 5.03 1.63 -6.40
CA ASP A 94 4.17 0.68 -7.11
C ASP A 94 3.20 -0.04 -6.16
N THR A 95 2.09 -0.45 -6.73
CA THR A 95 1.10 -1.33 -6.08
C THR A 95 1.21 -2.72 -6.70
N ILE A 96 1.27 -3.73 -5.84
CA ILE A 96 1.30 -5.15 -6.18
C ILE A 96 -0.03 -5.76 -5.74
N LEU A 97 -0.83 -6.23 -6.70
CA LEU A 97 -2.08 -6.92 -6.48
C LEU A 97 -1.85 -8.43 -6.53
N ILE A 98 -2.17 -9.14 -5.46
CA ILE A 98 -2.05 -10.59 -5.39
C ILE A 98 -3.41 -11.19 -5.73
N ALA A 99 -3.48 -12.06 -6.74
CA ALA A 99 -4.76 -12.61 -7.16
C ALA A 99 -5.38 -13.53 -6.11
N ALA A 100 -6.72 -13.48 -6.08
CA ALA A 100 -7.58 -14.31 -5.26
C ALA A 100 -7.54 -15.80 -5.66
N GLY A 101 -7.94 -16.65 -4.73
CA GLY A 101 -8.08 -18.10 -4.94
C GLY A 101 -6.77 -18.88 -4.93
N GLY A 102 -5.67 -18.26 -4.52
CA GLY A 102 -4.35 -18.89 -4.42
C GLY A 102 -3.77 -18.82 -3.02
N ASP A 103 -3.18 -19.93 -2.58
CA ASP A 103 -2.18 -19.93 -1.51
C ASP A 103 -0.81 -19.58 -2.11
N HIS A 104 -0.26 -18.45 -1.70
CA HIS A 104 1.02 -17.93 -2.19
C HIS A 104 2.06 -18.06 -1.08
N VAL A 105 3.21 -18.64 -1.40
CA VAL A 105 4.28 -18.80 -0.42
C VAL A 105 5.00 -17.47 -0.22
N ALA A 106 5.14 -17.05 1.05
CA ALA A 106 5.90 -15.88 1.44
C ALA A 106 6.77 -16.20 2.65
N SER A 107 8.08 -16.33 2.43
CA SER A 107 9.07 -16.70 3.44
C SER A 107 10.26 -15.75 3.38
N ASN A 108 10.48 -14.97 4.44
CA ASN A 108 11.56 -14.00 4.59
C ASN A 108 11.68 -13.01 3.40
N ILE A 109 10.55 -12.59 2.83
CA ILE A 109 10.56 -11.66 1.70
C ILE A 109 10.89 -10.26 2.21
N GLN A 110 11.98 -9.68 1.70
CA GLN A 110 12.44 -8.35 2.09
C GLN A 110 11.93 -7.26 1.16
N ILE A 111 11.30 -6.25 1.75
CA ILE A 111 10.76 -5.08 1.05
C ILE A 111 11.57 -3.84 1.45
N GLN A 112 12.49 -3.46 0.57
CA GLN A 112 13.44 -2.37 0.79
C GLN A 112 13.03 -1.04 0.13
N LYS A 113 11.92 -1.03 -0.60
CA LYS A 113 11.39 0.14 -1.32
C LYS A 113 9.93 0.36 -0.95
N PRO A 114 9.42 1.59 -1.03
CA PRO A 114 8.05 1.86 -0.61
C PRO A 114 7.07 1.21 -1.58
N LEU A 115 6.18 0.35 -1.08
CA LEU A 115 5.23 -0.41 -1.89
C LEU A 115 3.87 -0.53 -1.23
N CYS A 116 2.83 -0.70 -2.05
CA CYS A 116 1.50 -1.10 -1.60
C CYS A 116 1.24 -2.55 -2.03
N ILE A 117 0.99 -3.45 -1.07
CA ILE A 117 0.64 -4.85 -1.32
C ILE A 117 -0.83 -5.03 -0.99
N MET A 118 -1.61 -5.51 -1.96
CA MET A 118 -3.05 -5.67 -1.83
C MET A 118 -3.48 -7.06 -2.26
N GLY A 119 -4.36 -7.71 -1.48
CA GLY A 119 -5.07 -8.89 -1.97
C GLY A 119 -6.20 -8.49 -2.90
N GLY A 120 -6.35 -9.25 -3.99
CA GLY A 120 -7.35 -9.05 -5.04
C GLY A 120 -8.68 -9.74 -4.78
N GLY A 121 -8.85 -10.31 -3.58
CA GLY A 121 -10.10 -10.88 -3.09
C GLY A 121 -11.19 -9.86 -2.78
N GLU A 122 -12.45 -10.31 -2.73
CA GLU A 122 -13.55 -9.51 -2.17
C GLU A 122 -13.44 -9.46 -0.64
N ILE A 123 -12.94 -10.55 -0.04
CA ILE A 123 -12.61 -10.65 1.38
C ILE A 123 -11.13 -11.03 1.56
N PRO A 124 -10.50 -10.69 2.70
CA PRO A 124 -9.08 -11.00 2.93
C PRO A 124 -8.76 -12.51 2.93
N ASP A 125 -9.75 -13.38 3.22
CA ASP A 125 -9.59 -14.83 3.17
C ASP A 125 -9.40 -15.38 1.75
N ASP A 126 -9.80 -14.62 0.71
CA ASP A 126 -9.65 -15.05 -0.68
C ASP A 126 -8.20 -14.98 -1.15
N THR A 127 -7.32 -14.25 -0.45
CA THR A 127 -5.90 -14.11 -0.79
C THR A 127 -5.04 -14.45 0.42
N ILE A 128 -4.42 -15.63 0.39
CA ILE A 128 -3.65 -16.16 1.52
C ILE A 128 -2.16 -16.18 1.17
N LEU A 129 -1.36 -15.58 2.04
CA LEU A 129 0.09 -15.71 2.06
C LEU A 129 0.49 -16.69 3.18
N THR A 130 1.12 -17.80 2.82
CA THR A 130 1.58 -18.80 3.79
C THR A 130 3.09 -18.75 3.95
N CYS A 131 3.52 -18.58 5.20
CA CYS A 131 4.90 -18.63 5.62
C CYS A 131 5.18 -19.98 6.30
N SER A 132 5.96 -20.81 5.61
CA SER A 132 6.31 -22.16 6.06
C SER A 132 7.29 -22.14 7.24
N ARG A 133 7.26 -23.22 8.03
CA ARG A 133 8.24 -23.48 9.12
C ARG A 133 9.69 -23.22 8.68
N GLY A 134 10.47 -22.62 9.60
CA GLY A 134 11.90 -22.32 9.41
C GLY A 134 12.20 -20.90 8.91
N SER A 135 11.16 -20.09 8.67
CA SER A 135 11.28 -18.68 8.33
C SER A 135 11.16 -17.82 9.60
N ASP A 136 11.80 -16.66 9.63
CA ASP A 136 11.69 -15.71 10.75
C ASP A 136 10.41 -14.87 10.63
N SER A 137 10.06 -14.52 9.39
CA SER A 137 8.89 -13.70 9.07
C SER A 137 8.34 -13.99 7.68
N ALA A 138 7.04 -13.77 7.44
CA ALA A 138 6.50 -13.85 6.09
C ALA A 138 7.01 -12.68 5.22
N LEU A 139 6.83 -11.46 5.74
CA LEU A 139 7.24 -10.21 5.09
C LEU A 139 8.07 -9.36 6.05
N GLU A 140 9.23 -8.91 5.57
CA GLU A 140 10.16 -8.02 6.28
C GLU A 140 10.18 -6.64 5.61
N PHE A 141 9.83 -5.59 6.36
CA PHE A 141 9.71 -4.22 5.87
C PHE A 141 10.89 -3.37 6.32
N LEU A 142 11.67 -2.91 5.36
CA LEU A 142 12.76 -1.94 5.54
C LEU A 142 12.42 -0.57 4.91
N SER A 143 11.17 -0.35 4.52
CA SER A 143 10.70 0.88 3.90
C SER A 143 9.22 1.13 4.19
N THR A 144 8.73 2.33 3.83
CA THR A 144 7.33 2.72 4.04
C THR A 144 6.41 1.92 3.14
N CYS A 145 5.59 1.06 3.72
CA CYS A 145 4.75 0.13 2.97
C CYS A 145 3.31 0.09 3.50
N LYS A 146 2.40 -0.29 2.61
CA LYS A 146 1.02 -0.61 2.95
C LYS A 146 0.72 -2.06 2.61
N VAL A 147 0.05 -2.77 3.51
CA VAL A 147 -0.48 -4.11 3.31
C VAL A 147 -1.98 -4.05 3.55
N ALA A 148 -2.77 -4.52 2.59
CA ALA A 148 -4.22 -4.48 2.71
C ALA A 148 -4.94 -5.69 2.11
N ASN A 149 -6.11 -5.99 2.66
CA ASN A 149 -7.09 -6.95 2.11
C ASN A 149 -6.51 -8.34 1.81
N LEU A 150 -5.70 -8.88 2.70
CA LEU A 150 -5.15 -10.23 2.55
C LEU A 150 -4.96 -10.92 3.89
N THR A 151 -4.84 -12.24 3.83
CA THR A 151 -4.54 -13.08 4.99
C THR A 151 -3.07 -13.48 4.96
N ILE A 152 -2.39 -13.37 6.10
CA ILE A 152 -1.03 -13.89 6.28
C ILE A 152 -1.08 -14.95 7.35
N ARG A 153 -0.65 -16.16 6.99
CA ARG A 153 -0.52 -17.29 7.89
C ARG A 153 0.94 -17.61 8.13
N ALA A 154 1.35 -17.67 9.39
CA ALA A 154 2.69 -18.07 9.79
C ALA A 154 2.63 -19.35 10.63
N GLU A 155 3.27 -20.43 10.15
CA GLU A 155 3.39 -21.70 10.88
C GLU A 155 4.41 -21.62 12.04
N LEU A 156 5.50 -20.88 11.82
CA LEU A 156 6.55 -20.59 12.80
C LEU A 156 7.16 -19.23 12.43
N GLY A 157 7.26 -18.32 13.40
CA GLY A 157 7.73 -16.95 13.17
C GLY A 157 6.62 -15.90 13.31
N CYS A 158 6.85 -14.72 12.72
CA CYS A 158 5.88 -13.62 12.69
C CYS A 158 5.26 -13.42 11.30
N CYS A 159 4.05 -12.87 11.23
CA CYS A 159 3.46 -12.53 9.94
C CYS A 159 4.17 -11.33 9.31
N LEU A 160 4.45 -10.31 10.13
CA LEU A 160 5.00 -9.03 9.68
C LEU A 160 6.16 -8.61 10.57
N LEU A 161 7.34 -8.43 9.98
CA LEU A 161 8.52 -7.89 10.65
C LEU A 161 8.82 -6.48 10.14
N HIS A 162 8.63 -5.47 10.98
CA HIS A 162 8.89 -4.07 10.67
C HIS A 162 10.23 -3.60 11.23
N ARG A 163 11.11 -3.10 10.36
CA ARG A 163 12.44 -2.58 10.74
C ARG A 163 12.61 -1.08 10.53
N SER A 164 11.94 -0.49 9.54
CA SER A 164 12.04 0.94 9.27
C SER A 164 10.93 1.44 8.36
N GLY A 165 10.66 2.75 8.44
CA GLY A 165 9.62 3.45 7.70
C GLY A 165 8.26 3.40 8.39
N LYS A 166 7.21 3.64 7.59
CA LYS A 166 5.83 3.53 8.07
C LYS A 166 5.17 2.29 7.49
N LEU A 167 4.70 1.39 8.34
CA LEU A 167 3.94 0.22 7.93
C LEU A 167 2.45 0.45 8.22
N THR A 168 1.61 0.43 7.18
CA THR A 168 0.15 0.48 7.34
C THR A 168 -0.45 -0.88 7.04
N ILE A 169 -1.19 -1.45 7.99
CA ILE A 169 -1.85 -2.75 7.88
C ILE A 169 -3.35 -2.51 7.98
N GLU A 170 -4.08 -2.77 6.89
CA GLU A 170 -5.48 -2.38 6.77
C GLU A 170 -6.37 -3.52 6.24
N GLY A 171 -7.36 -3.94 7.04
CA GLY A 171 -8.33 -4.93 6.59
C GLY A 171 -7.72 -6.31 6.34
N CYS A 172 -6.66 -6.67 7.07
CA CYS A 172 -5.99 -7.95 6.94
C CYS A 172 -6.45 -8.97 8.00
N ILE A 173 -6.10 -10.23 7.78
CA ILE A 173 -6.17 -11.27 8.81
C ILE A 173 -4.74 -11.79 9.04
N LEU A 174 -4.26 -11.73 10.28
CA LEU A 174 -2.93 -12.24 10.66
C LEU A 174 -3.14 -13.47 11.54
N GLN A 175 -2.69 -14.63 11.07
CA GLN A 175 -2.86 -15.92 11.74
C GLN A 175 -1.50 -16.53 12.07
N CYS A 176 -1.23 -16.72 13.35
CA CYS A 176 -0.14 -17.61 13.79
C CYS A 176 -0.77 -18.97 14.11
N GLU A 177 -0.32 -20.04 13.46
CA GLU A 177 -0.80 -21.39 13.77
C GLU A 177 -0.38 -21.84 15.17
N GLU A 178 -1.20 -22.68 15.79
CA GLU A 178 -0.91 -23.29 17.09
C GLU A 178 0.28 -24.24 16.99
N ASN A 179 1.31 -23.97 17.79
CA ASN A 179 2.59 -24.63 17.80
C ASN A 179 3.06 -24.76 19.27
N PRO A 180 3.75 -25.84 19.69
CA PRO A 180 4.33 -25.93 21.04
C PRO A 180 5.20 -24.72 21.47
N LEU A 181 5.65 -23.90 20.52
CA LEU A 181 6.37 -22.64 20.75
C LEU A 181 5.50 -21.37 20.68
N ASP A 182 4.18 -21.48 20.84
CA ASP A 182 3.21 -20.37 20.72
C ASP A 182 3.52 -19.16 21.59
N HIS A 183 4.18 -19.36 22.73
CA HIS A 183 4.62 -18.29 23.62
C HIS A 183 5.66 -17.35 22.97
N LEU A 184 6.24 -17.74 21.82
CA LEU A 184 7.23 -16.97 21.06
C LEU A 184 6.67 -16.39 19.75
N SER A 185 5.47 -16.79 19.32
CA SER A 185 4.86 -16.29 18.09
C SER A 185 4.12 -14.99 18.37
N PHE A 186 4.49 -13.94 17.62
CA PHE A 186 3.86 -12.63 17.63
C PHE A 186 3.50 -12.30 16.18
N PRO A 187 2.23 -12.10 15.83
CA PRO A 187 1.83 -11.79 14.46
C PRO A 187 2.54 -10.56 13.89
N ILE A 188 2.70 -9.52 14.70
CA ILE A 188 3.42 -8.29 14.32
C ILE A 188 4.62 -8.11 15.24
N VAL A 189 5.80 -7.98 14.64
CA VAL A 189 7.03 -7.64 15.34
C VAL A 189 7.59 -6.35 14.75
N SER A 190 7.80 -5.33 15.59
CA SER A 190 8.51 -4.11 15.20
C SER A 190 9.83 -4.02 15.94
N THR A 191 10.94 -4.13 15.20
CA THR A 191 12.29 -3.92 15.70
C THR A 191 12.88 -2.56 15.29
N ALA A 192 12.05 -1.70 14.67
CA ALA A 192 12.47 -0.36 14.30
C ALA A 192 12.98 0.41 15.51
N SER A 193 14.22 0.87 15.40
CA SER A 193 14.85 1.72 16.40
C SER A 193 14.38 3.13 16.12
N GLY A 194 13.54 3.68 17.00
CA GLY A 194 13.16 5.08 16.96
C GLY A 194 14.38 5.95 16.67
N CYS A 195 14.34 6.63 15.52
CA CYS A 195 15.33 7.51 14.91
C CYS A 195 16.80 7.32 15.39
N SER A 196 17.63 6.64 14.58
CA SER A 196 19.08 6.69 14.80
C SER A 196 19.57 8.15 14.66
N ALA A 197 20.35 8.60 15.64
CA ALA A 197 20.71 9.99 15.91
C ALA A 197 21.63 10.68 14.87
N PHE A 198 21.58 10.32 13.58
CA PHE A 198 22.56 10.81 12.59
C PHE A 198 22.01 11.19 11.20
N ALA A 199 20.70 11.40 11.03
CA ALA A 199 20.17 11.98 9.79
C ALA A 199 19.49 13.34 10.07
N PRO A 200 19.96 14.47 9.48
CA PRO A 200 19.33 15.76 9.70
C PRO A 200 18.04 15.89 8.88
N SER A 201 16.94 16.14 9.60
CA SER A 201 15.82 17.00 9.23
C SER A 201 15.23 16.88 7.80
N VAL A 202 14.16 16.09 7.71
CA VAL A 202 12.87 16.58 7.17
C VAL A 202 11.82 16.23 8.24
N LYS A 203 10.74 17.00 8.40
CA LYS A 203 9.62 16.72 9.33
C LYS A 203 8.89 15.41 9.01
N GLY A 204 9.59 14.28 9.01
CA GLY A 204 9.05 12.95 8.87
C GLY A 204 8.84 12.40 10.26
N HIS A 205 7.59 12.09 10.62
CA HIS A 205 7.31 11.17 11.73
C HIS A 205 8.22 9.94 11.59
N GLY A 206 8.81 9.54 12.72
CA GLY A 206 9.69 8.37 12.82
C GLY A 206 9.00 7.06 12.45
N ASP A 207 9.71 5.97 12.66
CA ASP A 207 9.23 4.64 12.33
C ASP A 207 7.92 4.32 13.08
N SER A 208 6.91 3.84 12.35
CA SER A 208 5.58 3.62 12.93
C SER A 208 4.83 2.49 12.24
N VAL A 209 4.04 1.72 13.00
CA VAL A 209 3.11 0.71 12.48
C VAL A 209 1.68 1.12 12.80
N THR A 210 0.86 1.37 11.78
CA THR A 210 -0.58 1.61 11.95
C THR A 210 -1.35 0.36 11.58
N VAL A 211 -2.23 -0.09 12.47
CA VAL A 211 -3.10 -1.24 12.27
C VAL A 211 -4.55 -0.80 12.35
N ALA A 212 -5.34 -1.12 11.33
CA ALA A 212 -6.74 -0.74 11.25
C ALA A 212 -7.58 -1.85 10.61
N ARG A 213 -8.76 -2.14 11.16
CA ARG A 213 -9.67 -3.18 10.64
C ARG A 213 -9.03 -4.56 10.50
N THR A 214 -8.01 -4.88 11.30
CA THR A 214 -7.24 -6.12 11.15
C THR A 214 -7.66 -7.14 12.20
N ARG A 215 -7.95 -8.37 11.77
CA ARG A 215 -8.19 -9.51 12.67
C ARG A 215 -6.84 -10.15 12.99
N ILE A 216 -6.58 -10.42 14.26
CA ILE A 216 -5.34 -11.05 14.71
C ILE A 216 -5.71 -12.31 15.47
N GLU A 217 -5.16 -13.45 15.07
CA GLU A 217 -5.49 -14.78 15.58
C GLU A 217 -4.23 -15.57 15.90
N GLY A 218 -4.27 -16.30 17.01
CA GLY A 218 -3.12 -17.06 17.50
C GLY A 218 -1.98 -16.20 18.05
N GLY A 219 -0.91 -16.89 18.45
CA GLY A 219 0.27 -16.29 19.08
C GLY A 219 0.09 -15.88 20.54
N ALA A 220 1.22 -15.64 21.22
CA ALA A 220 1.24 -15.28 22.63
C ALA A 220 0.60 -13.91 22.90
N LYS A 221 0.89 -12.95 22.02
CA LYS A 221 0.38 -11.57 22.03
C LYS A 221 0.30 -11.06 20.60
N ALA A 222 -0.59 -10.10 20.36
CA ALA A 222 -0.80 -9.53 19.02
C ALA A 222 0.43 -8.81 18.44
N VAL A 223 1.19 -8.10 19.29
CA VAL A 223 2.30 -7.23 18.86
C VAL A 223 3.47 -7.36 19.82
N ARG A 224 4.68 -7.40 19.26
CA ARG A 224 5.94 -7.24 19.99
C ARG A 224 6.70 -6.05 19.44
N THR A 225 7.15 -5.15 20.32
CA THR A 225 7.96 -3.99 19.95
C THR A 225 9.30 -4.01 20.69
N SER A 226 10.30 -3.31 20.16
CA SER A 226 11.57 -3.04 20.84
C SER A 226 11.82 -1.53 21.03
N GLY A 227 12.68 -1.18 21.99
CA GLY A 227 13.10 0.21 22.21
C GLY A 227 11.99 1.10 22.80
N ASN A 228 11.82 2.30 22.23
CA ASN A 228 10.90 3.34 22.72
C ASN A 228 9.52 3.33 22.03
N LEU A 229 9.24 2.29 21.23
CA LEU A 229 7.97 2.16 20.52
C LEU A 229 6.87 1.75 21.50
N VAL A 230 5.80 2.55 21.54
CA VAL A 230 4.63 2.34 22.39
C VAL A 230 3.37 2.18 21.55
N LEU A 231 2.43 1.38 22.08
CA LEU A 231 1.08 1.25 21.54
C LEU A 231 0.25 2.49 21.91
N GLN A 232 -0.34 3.12 20.90
CA GLN A 232 -1.19 4.30 20.98
C GLN A 232 -2.52 4.02 20.26
N HIS A 233 -3.55 4.81 20.55
CA HIS A 233 -4.84 4.75 19.86
C HIS A 233 -5.46 3.34 19.78
N VAL A 234 -5.30 2.54 20.85
CA VAL A 234 -5.75 1.14 20.88
C VAL A 234 -7.26 1.04 21.03
N ARG A 235 -7.88 0.32 20.11
CA ARG A 235 -9.30 -0.02 20.10
C ARG A 235 -9.46 -1.45 19.58
N ALA A 236 -10.25 -2.25 20.30
CA ALA A 236 -10.74 -3.53 19.82
C ALA A 236 -12.25 -3.42 19.56
N ILE A 237 -12.70 -3.86 18.39
CA ILE A 237 -14.13 -3.94 18.04
C ILE A 237 -14.52 -5.40 18.00
N TYR A 238 -15.50 -5.76 18.83
CA TYR A 238 -16.06 -7.09 18.91
C TYR A 238 -17.22 -7.20 17.93
N SER A 239 -17.08 -8.08 16.94
CA SER A 239 -18.17 -8.53 16.08
C SER A 239 -18.78 -9.82 16.66
N ARG A 240 -19.84 -10.34 16.04
CA ARG A 240 -20.44 -11.61 16.47
C ARG A 240 -19.49 -12.81 16.32
N THR A 241 -18.53 -12.73 15.40
CA THR A 241 -17.70 -13.88 15.00
C THR A 241 -16.21 -13.61 15.12
N SER A 242 -15.79 -12.37 15.39
CA SER A 242 -14.37 -11.98 15.37
C SER A 242 -14.10 -10.70 16.14
N ILE A 243 -12.83 -10.50 16.52
CA ILE A 243 -12.33 -9.26 17.12
C ILE A 243 -11.44 -8.57 16.11
N PHE A 244 -11.70 -7.29 15.88
CA PHE A 244 -10.91 -6.45 14.98
C PHE A 244 -10.13 -5.42 15.79
N PHE A 245 -8.85 -5.27 15.45
CA PHE A 245 -7.92 -4.39 16.13
C PHE A 245 -7.67 -3.12 15.33
N TRP A 246 -7.64 -2.01 16.07
CA TRP A 246 -7.13 -0.72 15.65
C TRP A 246 -6.12 -0.27 16.68
N PHE A 247 -4.91 0.05 16.24
CA PHE A 247 -3.92 0.67 17.09
C PHE A 247 -2.81 1.25 16.23
N GLU A 248 -2.04 2.12 16.83
CA GLU A 248 -0.81 2.64 16.27
C GLU A 248 0.35 2.22 17.17
N VAL A 249 1.48 1.89 16.57
CA VAL A 249 2.75 1.69 17.25
C VAL A 249 3.67 2.78 16.75
N GLY A 250 4.14 3.63 17.65
CA GLY A 250 5.04 4.73 17.31
C GLY A 250 5.84 5.16 18.52
N GLU A 251 6.74 6.12 18.32
CA GLU A 251 7.48 6.70 19.45
C GLU A 251 6.55 7.37 20.45
N GLN A 252 6.88 7.22 21.74
CA GLN A 252 6.19 7.93 22.80
C GLN A 252 6.42 9.43 22.63
N GLN A 253 5.36 10.20 22.32
CA GLN A 253 5.45 11.65 22.38
C GLN A 253 5.67 12.06 23.84
N VAL A 254 6.91 12.41 24.18
CA VAL A 254 7.19 13.09 25.44
C VAL A 254 6.50 14.45 25.33
N SER A 255 5.40 14.62 26.07
CA SER A 255 4.76 15.92 26.22
C SER A 255 5.83 16.88 26.75
N ALA A 256 6.23 17.83 25.92
CA ALA A 256 7.04 18.95 26.37
C ALA A 256 6.24 19.66 27.47
N LYS A 257 6.68 19.50 28.72
CA LYS A 257 6.12 20.27 29.84
C LYS A 257 6.27 21.75 29.50
N ALA A 258 5.14 22.45 29.58
CA ALA A 258 5.00 23.90 29.43
C ALA A 258 5.89 24.67 30.41
#